data_AF-A0A927AYB7-F1
#
_entry.id   AF-A0A927AYB7-F1
#
_cell.length_a   1.000
_cell.length_b   1.000
_cell.length_c   1.000
_cell.angle_alpha   90.00
_cell.angle_beta   90.00
_cell.angle_gamma   90.00
#
_symmetry.space_group_name_H-M   'P 1'
#
loop_
_entity.id
_entity.type
_entity.pdbx_description
1 polymer ?
#
loop_
_entity_poly.entity_id
_entity_poly.type
_entity_poly.pdbx_seq_one_letter_code
_entity_poly.pdbx_strand_id
1 'polypeptide(L)' 'MKSQDDDKKKETQHKSFRFTPDTSRKLKEVAVLFGRSETSMLEQIIDTYYIDRAKFFDEDRKKRLKDLASE' A
#
# COMPACT_ATOMS: atom_id res chain seq x y z
N MET A 1 16.43 -38.39 -6.94
CA MET A 1 16.29 -36.94 -7.18
C MET A 1 15.12 -36.46 -6.34
N LYS A 2 15.36 -35.73 -5.24
CA LYS A 2 14.32 -35.09 -4.43
C LYS A 2 14.31 -33.61 -4.79
N SER A 3 13.27 -33.15 -5.46
CA SER A 3 13.07 -31.73 -5.72
C SER A 3 12.70 -31.06 -4.39
N GLN A 4 13.62 -30.25 -3.86
CA GLN A 4 13.40 -29.33 -2.74
C GLN A 4 13.12 -27.95 -3.33
N ASP A 5 11.99 -27.77 -4.00
CA ASP A 5 11.59 -26.45 -4.44
C ASP A 5 10.07 -26.30 -4.22
N ASP A 6 9.70 -25.09 -3.79
CA ASP A 6 8.33 -24.56 -3.66
C ASP A 6 7.55 -24.80 -2.37
N ASP A 7 8.18 -24.55 -1.22
CA ASP A 7 7.45 -24.12 -0.02
C ASP A 7 8.08 -22.85 0.57
N LYS A 8 8.15 -21.78 -0.26
CA LYS A 8 8.37 -20.42 0.23
C LYS A 8 7.13 -20.01 1.05
N LYS A 9 7.08 -20.45 2.30
CA LYS A 9 6.17 -19.90 3.32
C LYS A 9 6.34 -18.38 3.28
N LYS A 10 5.32 -17.66 2.82
CA LYS A 10 5.26 -16.20 2.97
C LYS A 10 5.28 -15.92 4.46
N GLU A 11 6.43 -15.50 4.96
CA GLU A 11 6.59 -15.10 6.35
C GLU A 11 5.75 -13.84 6.55
N THR A 12 4.53 -14.00 7.08
CA THR A 12 3.62 -12.89 7.34
C THR A 12 4.21 -12.07 8.49
N GLN A 13 4.94 -11.01 8.16
CA GLN A 13 5.52 -10.11 9.15
C GLN A 13 4.41 -9.40 9.91
N HIS A 14 4.40 -9.55 11.24
CA HIS A 14 3.51 -8.78 12.09
C HIS A 14 3.94 -7.31 12.11
N LYS A 15 3.03 -6.40 11.77
CA LYS A 15 3.24 -4.95 11.79
C LYS A 15 2.26 -4.32 12.76
N SER A 16 2.77 -3.52 13.68
CA SER A 16 1.95 -2.77 14.62
C SER A 16 1.90 -1.29 14.21
N PHE A 17 0.70 -0.72 14.22
CA PHE A 17 0.46 0.68 13.89
C PHE A 17 -0.17 1.39 15.09
N ARG A 18 0.16 2.68 15.25
CA ARG A 18 -0.49 3.55 16.24
C ARG A 18 -1.26 4.63 15.50
N PHE A 19 -2.54 4.75 15.81
CA PHE A 19 -3.45 5.74 15.25
C PHE A 19 -4.05 6.59 16.37
N THR A 20 -4.53 7.77 16.01
CA THR A 20 -5.40 8.53 16.91
C THR A 20 -6.73 7.80 17.10
N PRO A 21 -7.45 8.03 18.21
CA PRO A 21 -8.76 7.41 18.44
C PRO A 21 -9.74 7.63 17.29
N ASP A 22 -9.73 8.83 16.70
CA ASP A 22 -10.60 9.17 15.57
C ASP A 22 -10.28 8.36 14.31
N THR A 23 -9.00 8.19 13.99
CA THR A 23 -8.58 7.38 12.84
C THR A 23 -8.93 5.92 13.04
N SER A 24 -8.73 5.37 14.24
CA SER A 24 -9.14 3.98 14.56
C SER A 24 -10.65 3.79 14.41
N ARG A 25 -11.45 4.73 14.90
CA ARG A 25 -12.92 4.68 14.75
C ARG A 25 -13.34 4.69 13.28
N LYS A 26 -12.79 5.59 12.48
CA LYS A 26 -13.09 5.68 11.04
C LYS A 26 -12.67 4.42 10.29
N LEU A 27 -11.49 3.85 10.60
CA LEU A 27 -11.04 2.59 9.99
C LEU A 27 -12.04 1.47 10.26
N LYS A 28 -12.53 1.37 11.50
CA LYS A 28 -13.53 0.37 11.90
C LYS A 28 -14.87 0.59 11.19
N GLU A 29 -15.35 1.82 11.11
CA GLU A 29 -16.59 2.16 10.38
C GLU A 29 -16.50 1.76 8.90
N VAL A 30 -15.39 2.10 8.25
CA VAL A 30 -15.12 1.73 6.85
C VAL A 30 -15.05 0.20 6.71
N ALA A 31 -14.32 -0.49 7.59
CA ALA A 31 -14.23 -1.94 7.56
C ALA A 31 -15.60 -2.62 7.64
N VAL A 32 -16.49 -2.12 8.51
CA VAL A 32 -17.89 -2.59 8.63
C VAL A 32 -18.67 -2.32 7.34
N LEU A 33 -18.58 -1.12 6.76
CA LEU A 33 -19.29 -0.76 5.53
C LEU A 33 -18.93 -1.68 4.35
N PHE A 34 -17.67 -2.10 4.25
CA PHE A 34 -17.20 -2.99 3.18
C PHE A 34 -17.28 -4.48 3.55
N GLY A 35 -17.72 -4.83 4.75
CA GLY A 35 -17.77 -6.22 5.21
C GLY A 35 -16.40 -6.89 5.27
N ARG A 36 -15.34 -6.12 5.60
CA ARG A 36 -13.94 -6.57 5.62
C ARG A 36 -13.32 -6.36 6.99
N SER A 37 -12.15 -6.98 7.22
CA SER A 37 -11.37 -6.71 8.42
C SER A 37 -10.64 -5.37 8.34
N GLU A 38 -10.41 -4.74 9.50
CA GLU A 38 -9.61 -3.50 9.59
C GLU A 38 -8.21 -3.68 8.96
N THR A 39 -7.59 -4.85 9.16
CA THR A 39 -6.28 -5.19 8.57
C THR A 39 -6.34 -5.20 7.04
N SER A 40 -7.34 -5.86 6.44
CA SER A 40 -7.48 -5.93 4.98
C SER A 40 -7.73 -4.54 4.38
N MET A 41 -8.54 -3.71 5.07
CA MET A 41 -8.72 -2.32 4.66
C MET A 41 -7.43 -1.52 4.73
N LEU A 42 -6.65 -1.70 5.80
CA LEU A 42 -5.40 -0.99 5.99
C LEU A 42 -4.36 -1.36 4.92
N GLU A 43 -4.24 -2.64 4.58
CA GLU A 43 -3.37 -3.13 3.50
C GLU A 43 -3.75 -2.48 2.17
N GLN A 44 -5.04 -2.48 1.81
CA GLN A 44 -5.51 -1.86 0.58
C GLN A 44 -5.22 -0.35 0.53
N ILE A 45 -5.39 0.36 1.66
CA ILE A 45 -5.09 1.80 1.75
C ILE A 45 -3.59 2.05 1.53
N ILE A 46 -2.73 1.25 2.15
CA ILE A 46 -1.27 1.36 2.00
C ILE A 46 -0.87 1.09 0.55
N ASP A 47 -1.39 0.03 -0.06
CA ASP A 47 -1.09 -0.32 -1.45
C ASP A 47 -1.53 0.79 -2.41
N THR A 48 -2.75 1.31 -2.22
CA THR A 48 -3.28 2.42 -3.03
C THR A 48 -2.39 3.66 -2.90
N TYR A 49 -1.97 4.00 -1.67
CA TYR A 49 -1.05 5.12 -1.44
C TYR A 49 0.26 4.98 -2.23
N TYR A 50 0.88 3.80 -2.22
CA TYR A 50 2.13 3.59 -2.94
C TYR A 50 1.95 3.56 -4.46
N ILE A 51 0.84 3.00 -4.96
CA ILE A 51 0.49 3.03 -6.39
C ILE A 51 0.33 4.47 -6.86
N ASP A 52 -0.43 5.28 -6.13
CA ASP A 52 -0.69 6.67 -6.52
C ASP A 52 0.57 7.52 -6.37
N ARG A 53 1.34 7.32 -5.30
CA ARG A 53 2.64 7.99 -5.13
C ARG A 53 3.59 7.71 -6.29
N ALA A 54 3.62 6.49 -6.82
CA ALA A 54 4.43 6.14 -7.98
C ALA A 54 3.99 6.92 -9.23
N LYS A 55 2.67 7.07 -9.47
CA LYS A 55 2.14 7.87 -10.58
C LYS A 55 2.58 9.34 -10.47
N PHE A 56 2.48 9.94 -9.29
CA PHE A 56 2.91 11.31 -9.06
C PHE A 56 4.41 11.52 -9.33
N PHE A 57 5.26 10.58 -8.93
CA PHE A 57 6.69 10.65 -9.24
C PHE A 57 6.98 10.51 -10.72
N ASP A 58 6.29 9.62 -11.43
CA ASP A 58 6.45 9.47 -12.87
C ASP A 58 5.97 10.70 -13.63
N GLU A 59 4.89 11.34 -13.19
CA GLU A 59 4.41 12.61 -13.75
C GLU A 59 5.41 13.75 -13.52
N ASP A 60 5.92 13.89 -12.28
CA ASP A 60 6.95 14.88 -11.95
C ASP A 60 8.24 14.64 -12.75
N ARG A 61 8.67 13.38 -12.90
CA ARG A 61 9.82 13.00 -13.72
C ARG A 61 9.62 13.36 -15.19
N LYS A 62 8.46 13.03 -15.77
CA LYS A 62 8.13 13.36 -17.17
C LYS A 62 8.12 14.87 -17.40
N LYS A 63 7.61 15.65 -16.43
CA LYS A 63 7.61 17.10 -16.49
C LYS A 63 9.04 17.65 -16.52
N ARG A 64 9.87 17.26 -15.55
CA ARG A 64 11.27 17.70 -15.49
C ARG A 64 12.07 17.36 -16.75
N LEU A 65 11.85 16.17 -17.33
CA LEU A 65 12.50 15.77 -18.57
C LEU A 65 12.07 16.61 -19.77
N LYS A 66 10.80 17.03 -19.84
CA LYS A 66 10.34 17.96 -20.89
C LYS A 66 10.95 19.35 -20.74
N ASP A 67 11.00 19.85 -19.51
CA ASP A 67 11.59 21.15 -19.21
C ASP A 67 13.08 21.18 -19.60
N LEU A 68 13.84 20.13 -19.26
CA LEU A 68 15.25 19.94 -19.65
C LEU A 68 15.48 19.79 -21.16
N ALA A 69 14.52 19.21 -21.89
CA ALA A 69 14.63 19.02 -23.34
C ALA A 69 14.19 20.25 -24.15
N SER A 70 13.64 21.27 -23.48
CA SER A 70 13.18 22.53 -24.08
C SER A 70 14.19 23.66 -23.90
N GLU A 71 15.31 23.41 -23.19
CA GLU A 71 16.53 24.23 -23.10
C GLU A 71 17.59 23.74 -24.10
#